data_AF-A0A1Z3HJY3-F1
#
_entry.id   AF-A0A1Z3HJY3-F1
#
_cell.length_a   1.000
_cell.length_b   1.000
_cell.length_c   1.000
_cell.angle_alpha   90.00
_cell.angle_beta   90.00
_cell.angle_gamma   90.00
#
_symmetry.space_group_name_H-M   'P 1'
#
loop_
_entity.id
_entity.type
_entity.pdbx_description
1 polymer ?
#
loop_
_entity_poly.entity_id
_entity_poly.type
_entity_poly.pdbx_seq_one_letter_code
_entity_poly.pdbx_strand_id
1 'polypeptide(L)'
;MGSAGQRQPHRSSNTSPREMMLGLMEALKPRGRVVLAEYRAENPFILIKRLHKMRTAQVKREMQAVGLRWLKTDERLPKQHLMVFEKVATQ
;
A
#
# COMPACT_ATOMS: atom_id res chain seq x y z
N MET A 1 2.23 -47.86 3.19
CA MET A 1 1.48 -46.85 3.96
C MET A 1 1.94 -45.48 3.51
N GLY A 2 1.10 -44.76 2.76
CA GLY A 2 1.46 -43.54 2.04
C GLY A 2 1.64 -42.34 2.97
N SER A 3 2.73 -41.60 2.78
CA SER A 3 2.98 -40.34 3.47
C SER A 3 1.96 -39.31 3.01
N ALA A 4 1.08 -38.90 3.93
CA ALA A 4 0.12 -37.83 3.70
C ALA A 4 0.90 -36.52 3.53
N GLY A 5 1.11 -36.11 2.28
CA GLY A 5 1.59 -34.80 1.92
C GLY A 5 0.71 -33.75 2.61
N GLN A 6 1.33 -32.96 3.49
CA GLN A 6 0.68 -31.84 4.15
C GLN A 6 0.18 -30.89 3.06
N ARG A 7 -1.14 -30.86 2.84
CA ARG A 7 -1.77 -29.88 1.97
C ARG A 7 -1.57 -28.52 2.63
N GLN A 8 -0.69 -27.71 2.06
CA GLN A 8 -0.60 -26.30 2.41
C GLN A 8 -2.01 -25.70 2.20
N PRO A 9 -2.60 -25.07 3.23
CA PRO A 9 -3.91 -24.47 3.08
C PRO A 9 -3.81 -23.40 2.00
N HIS A 10 -4.75 -23.42 1.06
CA HIS A 10 -4.91 -22.39 0.03
C HIS A 10 -4.92 -21.01 0.70
N ARG A 11 -3.77 -20.34 0.76
CA ARG A 11 -3.70 -18.91 1.03
C ARG A 11 -4.52 -18.28 -0.08
N SER A 12 -5.65 -17.67 0.26
CA SER A 12 -6.26 -16.68 -0.62
C SER A 12 -5.15 -15.71 -0.98
N SER A 13 -4.61 -15.80 -2.20
CA SER A 13 -3.43 -15.04 -2.63
C SER A 13 -3.84 -13.58 -2.75
N ASN A 14 -3.78 -12.87 -1.63
CA ASN A 14 -4.07 -11.46 -1.53
C ASN A 14 -2.81 -10.81 -0.97
N THR A 15 -1.88 -10.57 -1.88
CA THR A 15 -0.84 -9.53 -1.89
C THR A 15 -0.46 -8.99 -0.50
N SER A 16 0.71 -9.36 0.05
CA SER A 16 1.22 -8.79 1.30
C SER A 16 1.68 -7.35 1.07
N PRO A 17 0.88 -6.31 1.41
CA PRO A 17 1.18 -4.94 0.97
C PRO A 17 2.46 -4.43 1.64
N ARG A 18 2.69 -4.83 2.89
CA ARG A 18 3.90 -4.48 3.62
C ARG A 18 5.15 -5.05 2.96
N GLU A 19 5.16 -6.33 2.57
CA GLU A 19 6.30 -6.95 1.90
C GLU A 19 6.59 -6.29 0.54
N MET A 20 5.55 -5.99 -0.24
CA MET A 20 5.69 -5.24 -1.48
C MET A 20 6.34 -3.87 -1.24
N MET A 21 5.88 -3.15 -0.21
CA MET A 21 6.44 -1.84 0.12
C MET A 21 7.88 -1.91 0.62
N LEU A 22 8.26 -2.96 1.36
CA LEU A 22 9.65 -3.19 1.76
C LEU A 22 10.55 -3.44 0.55
N GLY A 23 10.11 -4.29 -0.39
CA GLY A 23 10.85 -4.51 -1.65
C GLY A 23 10.98 -3.23 -2.49
N LEU A 24 9.93 -2.39 -2.53
CA LEU A 24 10.01 -1.07 -3.16
C LEU A 24 11.03 -0.16 -2.45
N MET A 25 11.05 -0.16 -1.12
CA MET A 25 12.02 0.64 -0.34
C MET A 25 13.46 0.22 -0.61
N GLU A 26 13.73 -1.07 -0.79
CA GLU A 26 15.05 -1.57 -1.18
C GLU A 26 15.45 -1.10 -2.59
N ALA A 27 14.52 -1.18 -3.55
CA ALA A 27 14.76 -0.80 -4.94
C ALA A 27 14.85 0.72 -5.19
N LEU A 28 14.25 1.55 -4.33
CA LEU A 28 14.23 3.00 -4.50
C LEU A 28 15.59 3.63 -4.20
N LYS A 29 16.04 4.52 -5.09
CA LYS A 29 17.15 5.45 -4.84
C LYS A 29 16.82 6.40 -3.66
N PRO A 30 17.81 6.97 -2.98
CA PRO A 30 17.59 8.09 -2.05
C PRO A 30 16.76 9.19 -2.72
N ARG A 31 15.77 9.73 -2.01
CA ARG A 31 14.80 10.71 -2.53
C ARG A 31 13.89 10.20 -3.66
N GLY A 32 13.92 8.90 -3.95
CA GLY A 32 12.97 8.24 -4.83
C GLY A 32 11.55 8.35 -4.28
N ARG A 33 10.55 8.33 -5.17
CA ARG A 33 9.16 8.59 -4.82
C ARG A 33 8.27 7.40 -5.11
N VAL A 34 7.25 7.23 -4.27
CA VAL A 34 6.10 6.34 -4.49
C VAL A 34 4.86 7.21 -4.61
N VAL A 35 4.00 6.89 -5.57
CA VAL A 35 2.68 7.52 -5.70
C VAL A 35 1.62 6.43 -5.57
N LEU A 36 0.77 6.55 -4.55
CA LEU A 36 -0.36 5.65 -4.34
C LEU A 36 -1.64 6.30 -4.86
N ALA A 37 -2.46 5.52 -5.57
CA ALA A 37 -3.76 5.94 -6.08
C ALA A 37 -4.87 5.17 -5.36
N GLU A 38 -5.29 5.69 -4.21
CA GLU A 38 -6.14 4.95 -3.27
C GLU A 38 -7.61 5.37 -3.37
N TYR A 39 -8.53 4.40 -3.44
CA TYR A 39 -9.95 4.71 -3.43
C TYR A 39 -10.40 5.27 -2.08
N ARG A 40 -11.19 6.34 -2.14
CA ARG A 40 -11.76 7.05 -1.00
C ARG A 40 -12.62 6.14 -0.14
N ALA A 41 -12.15 5.80 1.06
CA ALA A 41 -12.90 5.01 2.04
C ALA A 41 -14.07 5.79 2.64
N GLU A 42 -14.00 7.11 2.65
CA GLU A 42 -15.04 8.03 3.11
C GLU A 42 -16.21 8.16 2.12
N ASN A 43 -16.05 7.77 0.86
CA ASN A 43 -17.09 7.87 -0.16
C ASN A 43 -17.91 6.55 -0.28
N PRO A 44 -19.18 6.54 0.16
CA PRO A 44 -20.04 5.36 0.09
C PRO A 44 -20.47 5.02 -1.35
N PHE A 45 -20.45 5.99 -2.28
CA PHE A 45 -20.91 5.81 -3.66
C PHE A 45 -19.90 5.11 -4.57
N ILE A 46 -18.68 4.86 -4.09
CA ILE A 46 -17.70 4.05 -4.82
C ILE A 46 -18.03 2.57 -4.61
N LEU A 47 -18.61 1.90 -5.60
CA LEU A 47 -19.08 0.51 -5.48
C LEU A 47 -17.96 -0.52 -5.71
N ILE A 48 -17.00 -0.57 -4.77
CA ILE A 48 -15.97 -1.63 -4.70
C ILE A 48 -15.91 -2.22 -3.28
N LYS A 49 -15.32 -3.41 -3.12
CA LYS A 49 -15.16 -4.04 -1.80
C LYS A 49 -14.41 -3.10 -0.85
N ARG A 50 -14.88 -3.00 0.41
CA ARG A 50 -14.29 -2.14 1.44
C ARG A 50 -12.80 -2.37 1.66
N LEU A 51 -12.31 -3.60 1.45
CA LEU A 51 -10.89 -3.94 1.59
C LEU A 51 -9.98 -3.18 0.60
N HIS A 52 -10.53 -2.71 -0.52
CA HIS A 52 -9.80 -1.96 -1.56
C HIS A 52 -9.94 -0.44 -1.41
N LYS A 53 -10.47 0.03 -0.28
CA LYS A 53 -10.58 1.45 0.03
C LYS A 53 -9.77 1.76 1.28
N MET A 54 -9.07 2.89 1.29
CA MET A 54 -8.29 3.32 2.45
C MET A 54 -8.54 4.79 2.77
N ARG A 55 -8.52 5.14 4.06
CA ARG A 55 -8.48 6.54 4.50
C ARG A 55 -7.04 7.03 4.40
N THR A 56 -6.85 8.29 4.02
CA THR A 56 -5.50 8.91 3.92
C THR A 56 -4.69 8.75 5.22
N ALA A 57 -5.33 8.83 6.39
CA ALA A 57 -4.68 8.61 7.69
C ALA A 57 -4.10 7.20 7.84
N GLN A 58 -4.80 6.17 7.34
CA GLN A 58 -4.30 4.80 7.36
C GLN A 58 -3.10 4.64 6.44
N VAL A 59 -3.20 5.15 5.20
CA VAL A 59 -2.12 5.08 4.21
C VAL A 59 -0.86 5.78 4.73
N LYS A 60 -0.98 6.98 5.31
CA LYS A 60 0.15 7.72 5.89
C LYS A 60 0.85 6.91 6.99
N ARG A 61 0.08 6.32 7.91
CA ARG A 61 0.62 5.51 9.00
C ARG A 61 1.37 4.28 8.49
N GLU A 62 0.79 3.58 7.52
CA GLU A 62 1.38 2.36 6.96
C GLU A 62 2.64 2.65 6.12
N MET A 63 2.63 3.74 5.33
CA MET A 63 3.81 4.17 4.56
C MET A 63 4.93 4.67 5.48
N GLN A 64 4.60 5.40 6.54
CA GLN A 64 5.58 5.81 7.54
C GLN A 64 6.24 4.58 8.20
N ALA A 65 5.47 3.54 8.51
CA ALA A 65 5.99 2.31 9.13
C ALA A 65 6.98 1.54 8.24
N VAL A 66 6.99 1.77 6.92
CA VAL A 66 7.98 1.22 5.98
C VAL A 66 9.12 2.19 5.66
N GLY A 67 9.15 3.38 6.28
CA GLY A 67 10.23 4.36 6.11
C GLY A 67 10.00 5.40 5.00
N LEU A 68 8.76 5.51 4.49
CA LEU A 68 8.39 6.53 3.52
C LEU A 68 7.83 7.78 4.22
N ARG A 69 8.30 8.95 3.79
CA ARG A 69 7.80 10.25 4.26
C ARG A 69 6.72 10.78 3.34
N TRP A 70 5.58 11.17 3.89
CA TRP A 70 4.51 11.83 3.12
C TRP A 70 4.97 13.20 2.63
N LEU A 71 4.73 13.48 1.34
CA LEU A 71 5.00 14.79 0.74
C LEU A 71 3.72 15.60 0.52
N LYS A 72 2.75 15.02 -0.19
CA LYS A 72 1.48 15.68 -0.51
C LYS A 72 0.39 14.68 -0.86
N THR A 73 -0.85 15.15 -0.84
CA THR A 73 -1.98 14.48 -1.46
C THR A 73 -2.52 15.39 -2.55
N ASP A 74 -2.73 14.84 -3.74
CA ASP A 74 -3.37 15.49 -4.88
C ASP A 74 -4.79 14.94 -5.03
N GLU A 75 -5.76 15.85 -5.07
CA GLU A 75 -7.19 15.57 -5.01
C GLU A 75 -7.86 15.65 -6.40
N ARG A 76 -7.08 15.80 -7.49
CA ARG A 76 -7.62 15.93 -8.86
C ARG A 76 -8.43 14.73 -9.35
N LEU A 77 -8.28 13.55 -8.72
CA LEU A 77 -9.08 12.38 -9.04
C LEU A 77 -10.34 12.34 -8.16
N PRO A 78 -11.55 12.30 -8.73
CA PRO A 78 -12.78 12.40 -7.95
C PRO A 78 -12.98 11.18 -7.03
N LYS A 79 -12.50 10.00 -7.44
CA LYS A 79 -12.68 8.74 -6.70
C LYS A 79 -11.49 8.34 -5.84
N GLN A 80 -10.31 8.93 -6.07
CA GLN A 80 -9.06 8.47 -5.48
C GLN A 80 -8.25 9.61 -4.90
N HIS A 81 -7.49 9.32 -3.85
CA HIS A 81 -6.40 10.17 -3.40
C HIS A 81 -5.12 9.79 -4.13
N LEU A 82 -4.44 10.75 -4.75
CA LEU A 82 -3.08 10.56 -5.24
C LEU A 82 -2.10 10.99 -4.15
N MET A 83 -1.54 10.03 -3.42
CA MET A 83 -0.68 10.28 -2.27
C MET A 83 0.78 10.09 -2.66
N VAL A 84 1.58 11.14 -2.56
CA VAL A 84 3.00 11.14 -2.92
C VAL A 84 3.84 10.98 -1.66
N PHE A 85 4.75 10.01 -1.70
CA PHE A 85 5.71 9.70 -0.65
C PHE A 85 7.14 9.71 -1.19
N GLU A 86 8.10 9.88 -0.30
CA GLU A 86 9.53 9.91 -0.61
C GLU A 86 10.32 9.02 0.35
N LYS A 87 11.27 8.26 -0.19
CA LYS A 87 12.31 7.59 0.61
C LYS A 87 13.25 8.66 1.15
N VAL A 88 13.29 8.78 2.48
CA VAL A 88 14.21 9.70 3.16
C VAL A 88 15.64 9.38 2.72
N ALA A 89 16.40 10.39 2.31
CA ALA A 89 17.82 10.19 2.07
C ALA A 89 18.48 9.81 3.38
N THR A 90 19.12 8.64 3.42
CA THR A 90 20.09 8.35 4.46
C THR A 90 21.19 9.39 4.31
N GLN A 91 21.42 10.19 5.36
CA GLN A 91 22.55 11.12 5.43
C GLN A 91 23.86 10.34 5.39
#